data_AF-A0A1H4AIB3-F1
#
_entry.id   AF-A0A1H4AIB3-F1
#
_cell.length_a   1.000
_cell.length_b   1.000
_cell.length_c   1.000
_cell.angle_alpha   90.00
_cell.angle_beta   90.00
_cell.angle_gamma   90.00
#
_symmetry.space_group_name_H-M   'P 1'
#
loop_
_entity.id
_entity.type
_entity.pdbx_description
1 polymer ?
#
loop_
_entity_poly.entity_id
_entity_poly.type
_entity_poly.pdbx_seq_one_letter_code
_entity_poly.pdbx_strand_id
1 'polypeptide(L)' 'MKPRILLAGEGWVSAATRFKGFDQFGSVTFHLGAEPLVAALKARWDVRYMPAHDCATEFP' A
#
# COMPACT_ATOMS: atom_id res chain seq x y z
N MET A 1 -24.17 3.17 -15.25
CA MET A 1 -22.80 3.66 -14.96
C MET A 1 -22.44 3.22 -13.56
N LYS A 2 -21.26 2.62 -13.31
CA LYS A 2 -20.84 2.26 -11.94
C LYS A 2 -20.40 3.52 -11.19
N PRO A 3 -20.70 3.68 -9.88
CA PRO A 3 -20.16 4.78 -9.10
C PRO A 3 -18.63 4.68 -9.01
N ARG A 4 -17.94 5.82 -9.04
CA ARG A 4 -16.48 5.91 -8.97
C ARG A 4 -16.02 6.07 -7.52
N ILE A 5 -14.97 5.35 -7.14
CA ILE A 5 -14.37 5.42 -5.81
C ILE A 5 -12.85 5.55 -5.97
N LEU A 6 -12.26 6.47 -5.20
CA LEU A 6 -10.82 6.54 -4.97
C LEU A 6 -10.50 5.92 -3.62
N LEU A 7 -9.65 4.89 -3.61
CA LEU A 7 -9.02 4.38 -2.38
C LEU A 7 -7.57 4.87 -2.38
N ALA A 8 -7.23 5.73 -1.43
CA ALA A 8 -5.89 6.29 -1.29
C ALA A 8 -5.20 5.75 -0.03
N GLY A 9 -3.92 5.41 -0.13
CA GLY A 9 -3.12 4.92 0.98
C GLY A 9 -2.88 3.41 0.95
N GLU A 10 -2.95 2.77 2.12
CA GLU A 10 -2.80 1.32 2.30
C GLU A 10 -1.53 0.73 1.69
N GLY A 11 -0.43 1.50 1.68
CA GLY A 11 0.90 1.02 1.36
C GLY A 11 1.91 1.55 2.37
N TRP A 12 2.88 0.73 2.77
CA TRP A 12 3.89 1.11 3.76
C TRP A 12 5.22 0.42 3.52
N VAL A 13 6.28 1.04 4.04
CA VAL A 13 7.63 0.48 4.08
C VAL A 13 7.99 0.18 5.53
N SER A 14 8.42 -1.05 5.80
CA SER A 14 8.92 -1.48 7.10
C SER A 14 10.42 -1.70 7.00
N ALA A 15 11.19 -0.94 7.79
CA ALA A 15 12.61 -1.16 7.98
C ALA A 15 12.83 -1.88 9.33
N ALA A 16 13.61 -2.94 9.32
CA ALA A 16 13.98 -3.69 10.51
C ALA A 16 15.48 -3.90 10.57
N THR A 17 16.07 -3.61 11.73
CA THR A 17 17.47 -3.91 12.04
C THR A 17 17.51 -5.05 13.05
N ARG A 18 18.26 -6.10 12.72
CA ARG A 18 18.40 -7.32 13.53
C ARG A 18 19.84 -7.39 14.01
N PHE A 19 20.02 -7.51 15.33
CA PHE A 19 21.34 -7.61 15.96
C PHE A 19 21.63 -9.05 16.35
N LYS A 20 22.86 -9.51 16.08
CA LYS A 20 23.36 -10.80 16.54
C LYS A 20 24.76 -10.60 17.12
N GLY A 21 24.83 -10.40 18.42
CA GLY A 21 26.08 -10.01 19.07
C GLY A 21 26.52 -8.64 18.57
N PHE A 22 27.72 -8.56 18.00
CA PHE A 22 28.27 -7.33 17.43
C PHE A 22 27.73 -7.01 16.02
N ASP A 23 27.24 -8.02 15.29
CA ASP A 23 26.81 -7.85 13.91
C ASP A 23 25.39 -7.29 13.80
N GLN A 24 25.16 -6.44 12.79
CA GLN A 24 23.84 -5.91 12.42
C GLN A 24 23.44 -6.32 11.01
N PHE A 25 22.17 -6.66 10.85
CA PHE A 25 21.56 -7.01 9.56
C PHE A 25 20.28 -6.19 9.36
N GLY A 26 20.26 -5.39 8.30
CA GLY A 26 19.08 -4.60 7.91
C GLY A 26 18.22 -5.34 6.89
N SER A 27 16.91 -5.16 6.97
CA SER A 27 15.95 -5.55 5.93
C SER A 27 14.90 -4.45 5.76
N VAL A 28 14.53 -4.16 4.51
CA VAL A 28 13.45 -3.23 4.17
C VAL A 28 12.42 -3.99 3.35
N THR A 29 11.15 -3.87 3.73
CA THR A 29 10.04 -4.56 3.04
C THR A 29 8.95 -3.55 2.70
N PHE A 30 8.42 -3.64 1.49
CA PHE A 30 7.26 -2.86 1.05
C PHE A 30 6.02 -3.74 1.05
N HIS A 31 4.89 -3.17 1.47
CA HIS A 31 3.61 -3.86 1.56
C HIS A 31 2.49 -3.02 0.97
N LEU A 32 1.52 -3.72 0.35
CA LEU A 32 0.21 -3.19 -0.01
C LEU A 32 -0.84 -3.94 0.82
N GLY A 33 -1.66 -3.20 1.58
CA GLY A 33 -2.65 -3.77 2.50
C GLY A 33 -4.03 -3.98 1.88
N ALA A 34 -4.35 -3.26 0.80
CA ALA A 34 -5.72 -3.18 0.30
C ALA A 34 -6.04 -4.10 -0.87
N GLU A 35 -5.11 -4.90 -1.38
CA GLU A 35 -5.33 -5.70 -2.61
C GLU A 35 -6.59 -6.59 -2.54
N PRO A 36 -6.86 -7.34 -1.45
CA PRO A 36 -8.09 -8.13 -1.35
C PRO A 36 -9.36 -7.28 -1.36
N LEU A 37 -9.32 -6.12 -0.68
CA LEU A 37 -10.44 -5.17 -0.63
C LEU A 37 -10.70 -4.56 -2.02
N VAL A 38 -9.65 -4.12 -2.71
CA VAL A 38 -9.74 -3.54 -4.06
C VAL A 38 -10.32 -4.55 -5.03
N ALA A 39 -9.90 -5.81 -4.96
CA ALA A 39 -10.46 -6.89 -5.78
C ALA A 39 -11.96 -7.07 -5.53
N ALA A 40 -12.39 -7.06 -4.27
CA ALA A 40 -13.81 -7.16 -3.91
C ALA A 40 -14.63 -5.95 -4.39
N LEU A 41 -14.10 -4.73 -4.27
CA LEU A 41 -14.79 -3.50 -4.64
C LEU A 41 -14.96 -3.37 -6.17
N LYS A 42 -13.99 -3.84 -6.97
CA LYS A 42 -14.06 -3.79 -8.45
C LYS A 42 -15.27 -4.55 -9.03
N ALA A 43 -15.87 -5.48 -8.30
CA ALA A 43 -17.10 -6.16 -8.71
C ALA A 43 -18.28 -5.17 -8.91
N ARG A 44 -18.37 -4.14 -8.06
CA ARG A 44 -19.54 -3.24 -7.98
C ARG A 44 -19.24 -1.79 -8.36
N TRP A 45 -18.01 -1.34 -8.18
CA TRP A 45 -17.60 0.05 -8.38
C TRP A 45 -16.48 0.18 -9.41
N ASP A 46 -16.33 1.39 -9.94
CA ASP A 46 -15.13 1.79 -10.68
C ASP A 46 -14.09 2.33 -9.69
N VAL A 47 -13.11 1.49 -9.35
CA VAL A 47 -12.17 1.74 -8.25
C VAL A 47 -10.81 2.16 -8.81
N ARG A 48 -10.39 3.39 -8.49
CA ARG A 48 -8.99 3.80 -8.57
C ARG A 48 -8.33 3.53 -7.22
N TYR A 49 -7.39 2.59 -7.19
CA TYR A 49 -6.53 2.40 -6.02
C TYR A 49 -5.24 3.19 -6.22
N MET A 50 -4.90 4.05 -5.26
CA MET A 50 -3.72 4.89 -5.23
C MET A 50 -2.92 4.54 -3.97
N PRO A 51 -1.88 3.70 -4.08
CA PRO A 51 -0.97 3.39 -3.00
C PRO A 51 -0.39 4.65 -2.34
N ALA A 52 -0.01 4.55 -1.06
CA ALA A 52 0.50 5.69 -0.29
C ALA A 52 1.68 6.43 -0.92
N HIS A 53 2.56 5.75 -1.67
CA HIS A 53 3.70 6.39 -2.34
C HIS A 53 3.29 7.26 -3.54
N ASP A 54 2.13 6.96 -4.16
CA ASP A 54 1.57 7.78 -5.25
C ASP A 54 0.77 8.96 -4.68
N CYS A 55 0.18 8.81 -3.48
CA CYS A 55 -0.61 9.87 -2.84
C CYS A 55 0.18 11.17 -2.63
N ALA A 56 1.50 11.10 -2.44
CA ALA A 56 2.33 12.27 -2.23
C ALA A 56 2.33 13.24 -3.44
N THR A 57 2.10 12.72 -4.65
CA THR A 57 2.20 13.49 -5.91
C THR A 57 0.92 13.52 -6.71
N GLU A 58 0.07 12.50 -6.61
CA GLU A 58 -1.09 12.32 -7.48
C GLU A 58 -2.45 12.48 -6.79
N PHE A 59 -2.45 12.73 -5.48
CA PHE A 59 -3.70 12.92 -4.75
C PHE A 59 -4.41 14.21 -5.23
N PRO A 60 -5.70 14.15 -5.63
CA PRO A 60 -6.44 15.29 -6.19
C PRO A 60 -6.73 16.42 -5.20
#